data_AF-A0A9Q1AD33-F1
#
_entry.id   AF-A0A9Q1AD33-F1
#
_cell.length_a   1.000
_cell.length_b   1.000
_cell.length_c   1.000
_cell.angle_alpha   90.00
_cell.angle_beta   90.00
_cell.angle_gamma   90.00
#
_symmetry.space_group_name_H-M   'P 1'
#
loop_
_entity.id
_entity.type
_entity.pdbx_description
1 polymer ?
#
loop_
_entity_poly.entity_id
_entity_poly.type
_entity_poly.pdbx_seq_one_letter_code
_entity_poly.pdbx_strand_id
1 'polypeptide(L)'
;MPISKFISRPCFDCQGSPSSTDHQGADDGADKPGGSRTLAGLICDRVRSAGLSDSIKFEAEKIKKGGKKNIFKQEFQVREGEKLFKASHCCLSTEAGPVAGLLFISNERVAFCSQRSVTSGFHGGLPIETDRKIEIPIWNIRETSLNDPQQKNMIILTTDNSEFQFMDFLRYDKAYQNLQAAIRKAKSSK
;
A
#
# COMPACT_ATOMS: atom_id res chain seq x y z
N MET A 1 25.12 14.89 -10.13
CA MET A 1 25.64 14.95 -8.74
C MET A 1 25.06 13.76 -7.98
N PRO A 2 25.86 12.89 -7.35
CA PRO A 2 25.34 11.67 -6.75
C PRO A 2 24.97 11.91 -5.29
N ILE A 3 23.71 11.69 -4.92
CA ILE A 3 23.30 11.64 -3.51
C ILE A 3 22.98 10.19 -3.20
N SER A 4 24.03 9.45 -2.85
CA SER A 4 23.89 8.25 -2.03
C SER A 4 23.86 8.66 -0.55
N LYS A 5 23.12 7.91 0.26
CA LYS A 5 23.06 7.87 1.73
C LYS A 5 21.97 8.75 2.36
N PHE A 6 20.86 8.12 2.76
CA PHE A 6 20.64 7.61 4.13
C PHE A 6 19.26 6.94 4.16
N ILE A 7 19.20 5.62 3.98
CA ILE A 7 18.04 4.86 4.43
C ILE A 7 18.28 4.60 5.91
N SER A 8 17.72 5.45 6.77
CA SER A 8 17.59 5.14 8.18
C SER A 8 16.78 3.86 8.31
N ARG A 9 17.36 2.86 8.96
CA ARG A 9 16.64 1.66 9.42
C ARG A 9 15.42 2.14 10.21
N PRO A 10 14.22 1.56 10.04
CA PRO A 10 13.25 1.61 11.11
C PRO A 10 13.82 0.77 12.27
N CYS A 11 14.45 1.44 13.23
CA CYS A 11 14.70 0.86 14.55
C CYS A 11 13.34 0.49 15.14
N PHE A 12 13.01 -0.79 15.11
CA PHE A 12 12.02 -1.35 16.03
C PHE A 12 12.73 -1.59 17.37
N ASP A 13 12.98 -0.51 18.11
CA ASP A 13 13.36 -0.61 19.51
C ASP A 13 12.07 -0.62 20.33
N CYS A 14 11.59 -1.82 20.67
CA CYS A 14 10.67 -2.01 21.78
C CYS A 14 11.44 -1.84 23.09
N GLN A 15 11.74 -0.60 23.47
CA GLN A 15 12.08 -0.28 24.86
C GLN A 15 10.80 0.08 25.61
N GLY A 16 10.25 -0.93 26.29
CA GLY A 16 9.38 -0.69 27.42
C GLY A 16 10.20 -0.03 28.53
N SER A 17 9.74 1.12 29.01
CA SER A 17 10.22 1.69 30.26
C SER A 17 9.12 1.58 31.32
N PRO A 18 9.45 1.11 32.54
CA PRO A 18 8.52 1.04 33.65
C PRO A 18 8.27 2.44 34.22
N SER A 19 7.05 2.65 34.69
CA SER A 19 6.66 3.81 35.48
C SER A 19 7.36 3.80 36.84
N SER A 20 7.99 4.90 37.23
CA SER A 20 8.23 5.23 38.63
C SER A 20 7.62 6.60 38.96
N THR A 21 6.79 6.56 40.00
CA THR A 21 6.19 7.65 40.77
C THR A 21 7.17 8.74 41.19
N ASP A 22 6.70 10.00 41.26
CA ASP A 22 6.66 10.75 42.51
C ASP A 22 5.72 11.97 42.45
N HIS A 23 5.13 12.25 43.61
CA HIS A 23 4.03 13.19 43.91
C HIS A 23 4.49 14.64 44.14
N GLN A 24 3.57 15.60 43.87
CA GLN A 24 3.16 16.79 44.67
C GLN A 24 2.63 17.87 43.69
N GLY A 25 1.46 18.50 43.83
CA GLY A 25 0.34 18.49 44.77
C GLY A 25 -0.67 19.59 44.36
N ALA A 26 -1.91 19.49 44.88
CA ALA A 26 -3.01 20.50 44.92
C ALA A 26 -3.60 20.96 43.57
N ASP A 27 -4.88 21.23 43.37
CA ASP A 27 -6.16 21.15 44.08
C ASP A 27 -7.20 21.50 42.99
N ASP A 28 -8.30 20.73 42.85
CA ASP A 28 -9.66 21.24 42.64
C ASP A 28 -10.60 20.11 42.20
N GLY A 29 -11.71 20.01 42.93
CA GLY A 29 -12.71 18.97 42.77
C GLY A 29 -13.48 19.09 41.46
N ALA A 30 -13.43 18.02 40.66
CA ALA A 30 -14.51 17.68 39.76
C ALA A 30 -14.53 16.16 39.59
N ASP A 31 -15.52 15.52 40.23
CA ASP A 31 -15.90 14.14 39.96
C ASP A 31 -16.26 14.00 38.46
N LYS A 32 -15.28 13.59 37.65
CA LYS A 32 -15.55 13.01 36.35
C LYS A 32 -15.56 11.50 36.52
N PRO A 33 -16.58 10.79 36.00
CA PRO A 33 -16.59 9.34 36.10
C PRO A 33 -15.37 8.81 35.36
N GLY A 34 -14.42 8.28 36.13
CA GLY A 34 -13.28 7.54 35.62
C GLY A 34 -13.81 6.32 34.89
N GLY A 35 -14.04 6.48 33.59
CA GLY A 35 -14.45 5.39 32.71
C GLY A 35 -13.37 4.33 32.74
N SER A 36 -13.60 3.26 33.52
CA SER A 36 -12.79 2.05 33.48
C SER A 36 -12.69 1.64 32.02
N ARG A 37 -11.49 1.79 31.44
CA ARG A 37 -11.23 1.37 30.07
C ARG A 37 -11.43 -0.14 30.05
N THR A 38 -12.58 -0.58 29.56
CA THR A 38 -12.90 -2.00 29.45
C THR A 38 -11.82 -2.67 28.61
N LEU A 39 -11.53 -3.94 28.88
CA LEU A 39 -10.59 -4.72 28.07
C LEU A 39 -10.95 -4.65 26.58
N ALA A 40 -12.25 -4.61 26.26
CA ALA A 40 -12.76 -4.38 24.91
C ALA A 40 -12.32 -3.01 24.34
N GLY A 41 -12.39 -1.93 25.13
CA GLY A 41 -11.88 -0.62 24.74
C GLY A 41 -10.38 -0.64 24.44
N LEU A 42 -9.58 -1.28 25.31
CA LEU A 42 -8.13 -1.42 25.09
C LEU A 42 -7.79 -2.26 23.86
N ILE A 43 -8.55 -3.33 23.60
CA ILE A 43 -8.41 -4.14 22.38
C ILE A 43 -8.75 -3.31 21.15
N CYS A 44 -9.87 -2.58 21.17
CA CYS A 44 -10.29 -1.70 20.08
C CYS A 44 -9.27 -0.60 19.80
N ASP A 45 -8.71 0.02 20.84
CA ASP A 45 -7.66 1.03 20.70
C ASP A 45 -6.40 0.44 20.10
N ARG A 46 -6.02 -0.78 20.51
CA ARG A 46 -4.86 -1.48 19.94
C ARG A 46 -5.09 -1.89 18.48
N VAL A 47 -6.28 -2.35 18.13
CA VAL A 47 -6.68 -2.67 16.73
C VAL A 47 -6.69 -1.41 15.87
N ARG A 48 -7.18 -0.28 16.40
CA ARG A 48 -7.21 1.01 15.73
C ARG A 48 -5.80 1.59 15.56
N SER A 49 -4.97 1.49 16.60
CA SER A 49 -3.58 1.97 16.60
C SER A 49 -2.66 1.12 15.72
N ALA A 50 -2.95 -0.17 15.52
CA ALA A 50 -2.17 -1.06 14.67
C ALA A 50 -2.53 -0.97 13.17
N GLY A 51 -3.49 -0.12 12.78
CA GLY A 51 -3.94 -0.02 11.38
C GLY A 51 -4.66 -1.29 10.85
N LEU A 52 -4.96 -2.24 11.73
CA LEU A 52 -5.61 -3.51 11.38
C LEU A 52 -7.05 -3.28 10.87
N SER A 53 -7.71 -2.21 11.33
CA SER A 53 -9.05 -1.84 10.87
C SER A 53 -9.12 -1.55 9.38
N ASP A 54 -8.10 -0.91 8.82
CA ASP A 54 -8.11 -0.49 7.42
C ASP A 54 -7.87 -1.70 6.51
N SER A 55 -6.99 -2.61 6.91
CA SER A 55 -6.78 -3.87 6.21
C SER A 55 -8.04 -4.75 6.22
N ILE A 56 -8.73 -4.87 7.36
CA ILE A 56 -9.99 -5.64 7.43
C ILE A 56 -11.08 -5.01 6.55
N LYS A 57 -11.24 -3.68 6.61
CA LYS A 57 -12.18 -2.94 5.76
C LYS A 57 -11.86 -3.14 4.29
N PHE A 58 -10.58 -3.09 3.92
CA PHE A 58 -10.13 -3.32 2.56
C PHE A 58 -10.44 -4.73 2.06
N GLU A 59 -10.18 -5.75 2.88
CA GLU A 59 -10.51 -7.13 2.54
C GLU A 59 -12.03 -7.33 2.38
N ALA A 60 -12.85 -6.73 3.25
CA ALA A 60 -14.30 -6.74 3.13
C ALA A 60 -14.79 -6.02 1.87
N GLU A 61 -14.26 -4.83 1.57
CA GLU A 61 -14.65 -4.07 0.38
C GLU A 61 -14.21 -4.77 -0.90
N LYS A 62 -13.07 -5.48 -0.89
CA LYS A 62 -12.65 -6.33 -2.00
C LYS A 62 -13.64 -7.47 -2.25
N ILE A 63 -14.18 -8.09 -1.21
CA ILE A 63 -15.22 -9.12 -1.35
C ILE A 63 -16.50 -8.50 -1.92
N LYS A 64 -16.95 -7.38 -1.36
CA LYS A 64 -18.13 -6.64 -1.81
C LYS A 64 -18.04 -6.18 -3.26
N LYS A 65 -16.87 -5.68 -3.67
CA LYS A 65 -16.56 -5.30 -5.06
C LYS A 65 -16.36 -6.52 -5.96
N GLY A 66 -16.57 -7.77 -5.54
CA GLY A 66 -16.48 -8.96 -6.42
C GLY A 66 -15.04 -9.40 -6.74
N GLY A 67 -14.09 -9.06 -5.88
CA GLY A 67 -12.70 -9.49 -5.96
C GLY A 67 -11.80 -8.62 -6.84
N LYS A 68 -10.52 -9.00 -6.91
CA LYS A 68 -9.45 -8.18 -7.51
C LYS A 68 -9.70 -7.82 -8.98
N LYS A 69 -10.23 -8.76 -9.77
CA LYS A 69 -10.51 -8.53 -11.20
C LYS A 69 -11.56 -7.43 -11.39
N ASN A 70 -12.57 -7.38 -10.54
CA ASN A 70 -13.62 -6.38 -10.65
C ASN A 70 -13.18 -5.03 -10.09
N ILE A 71 -12.36 -5.00 -9.03
CA ILE A 71 -11.64 -3.78 -8.62
C ILE A 71 -10.85 -3.21 -9.80
N PHE A 72 -10.05 -4.03 -10.49
CA PHE A 72 -9.28 -3.57 -11.65
C PHE A 72 -10.16 -2.90 -12.71
N LYS A 73 -11.31 -3.51 -13.03
CA LYS A 73 -12.28 -2.96 -13.99
C LYS A 73 -12.86 -1.61 -13.54
N GLN A 74 -13.26 -1.52 -12.27
CA GLN A 74 -13.90 -0.34 -11.71
C GLN A 74 -12.91 0.82 -11.53
N GLU A 75 -11.69 0.54 -11.07
CA GLU A 75 -10.73 1.58 -10.70
C GLU A 75 -9.96 2.17 -11.90
N PHE A 76 -9.78 1.38 -12.99
CA PHE A 76 -8.88 1.73 -14.11
C PHE A 76 -9.54 1.75 -15.49
N GLN A 77 -10.89 1.72 -15.55
CA GLN A 77 -11.66 1.82 -16.81
C GLN A 77 -11.10 0.90 -17.92
N VAL A 78 -11.11 -0.40 -17.65
CA VAL A 78 -10.46 -1.43 -18.48
C VAL A 78 -11.01 -1.41 -19.91
N ARG A 79 -10.10 -1.30 -20.88
CA ARG A 79 -10.45 -1.24 -22.31
C ARG A 79 -10.89 -2.59 -22.84
N GLU A 80 -11.65 -2.58 -23.93
CA GLU A 80 -11.98 -3.82 -24.63
C GLU A 80 -10.71 -4.54 -25.10
N GLY A 81 -10.63 -5.85 -24.84
CA GLY A 81 -9.43 -6.66 -25.11
C GLY A 81 -8.35 -6.66 -24.01
N GLU A 82 -8.41 -5.76 -23.03
CA GLU A 82 -7.46 -5.73 -21.92
C GLU A 82 -7.73 -6.86 -20.92
N LYS A 83 -6.72 -7.71 -20.71
CA LYS A 83 -6.75 -8.92 -19.87
C LYS A 83 -5.80 -8.76 -18.69
N LEU A 84 -6.36 -8.83 -17.49
CA LEU A 84 -5.60 -8.88 -16.25
C LEU A 84 -4.88 -10.23 -16.12
N PHE A 85 -3.55 -10.21 -15.99
CA PHE A 85 -2.73 -11.40 -15.73
C PHE A 85 -2.57 -11.66 -14.23
N LYS A 86 -2.29 -10.62 -13.45
CA LYS A 86 -2.03 -10.76 -12.01
C LYS A 86 -2.49 -9.57 -11.20
N ALA A 87 -2.94 -9.85 -9.98
CA ALA A 87 -3.19 -8.85 -8.94
C ALA A 87 -2.57 -9.28 -7.61
N SER A 88 -1.68 -8.46 -7.05
CA SER A 88 -0.86 -8.78 -5.88
C SER A 88 -0.92 -7.64 -4.85
N HIS A 89 -0.95 -7.99 -3.56
CA HIS A 89 -0.74 -6.99 -2.50
C HIS A 89 0.73 -6.59 -2.49
N CYS A 90 0.99 -5.30 -2.33
CA CYS A 90 2.31 -4.71 -2.18
C CYS A 90 2.19 -3.32 -1.53
N CYS A 91 3.34 -2.73 -1.22
CA CYS A 91 3.47 -1.34 -0.84
C CYS A 91 4.15 -0.56 -1.97
N LEU A 92 3.68 0.65 -2.27
CA LEU A 92 4.37 1.61 -3.11
C LEU A 92 5.27 2.47 -2.23
N SER A 93 6.56 2.56 -2.53
CA SER A 93 7.46 3.50 -1.87
C SER A 93 7.14 4.94 -2.30
N THR A 94 7.00 5.85 -1.35
CA THR A 94 6.79 7.29 -1.60
C THR A 94 7.63 8.11 -0.63
N GLU A 95 7.81 9.40 -0.90
CA GLU A 95 8.53 10.31 -0.01
C GLU A 95 7.88 10.45 1.37
N ALA A 96 6.54 10.37 1.43
CA ALA A 96 5.78 10.37 2.68
C ALA A 96 5.74 8.99 3.37
N GLY A 97 6.42 7.98 2.80
CA GLY A 97 6.50 6.61 3.30
C GLY A 97 5.76 5.59 2.44
N PRO A 98 5.81 4.29 2.80
CA PRO A 98 5.17 3.22 2.03
C PRO A 98 3.64 3.28 2.06
N VAL A 99 3.01 3.10 0.90
CA VAL A 99 1.54 3.08 0.75
C VAL A 99 1.08 1.67 0.37
N ALA A 100 0.32 1.01 1.25
CA ALA A 100 -0.23 -0.33 1.00
C ALA A 100 -1.34 -0.30 -0.08
N GLY A 101 -1.36 -1.29 -0.96
CA GLY A 101 -2.33 -1.36 -2.05
C GLY A 101 -2.31 -2.66 -2.86
N LEU A 102 -2.90 -2.59 -4.05
CA LEU A 102 -2.90 -3.66 -5.05
C LEU A 102 -2.15 -3.22 -6.29
N LEU A 103 -1.18 -4.04 -6.70
CA LEU A 103 -0.56 -3.98 -8.03
C LEU A 103 -1.31 -4.92 -8.97
N PHE A 104 -1.73 -4.39 -10.11
CA PHE A 104 -2.35 -5.08 -11.22
C PHE A 104 -1.40 -5.08 -12.42
N ILE A 105 -1.28 -6.23 -13.07
CA ILE A 105 -0.49 -6.40 -14.28
C ILE A 105 -1.42 -6.95 -15.35
N SER A 106 -1.69 -6.16 -16.40
CA SER A 106 -2.43 -6.57 -17.59
C SER A 106 -1.49 -6.73 -18.80
N ASN A 107 -2.05 -7.08 -19.95
CA ASN A 107 -1.33 -7.01 -21.23
C ASN A 107 -1.04 -5.57 -21.69
N GLU A 108 -1.78 -4.57 -21.19
CA GLU A 108 -1.69 -3.18 -21.65
C GLU A 108 -0.93 -2.28 -20.67
N ARG A 109 -1.08 -2.51 -19.35
CA ARG A 109 -0.48 -1.65 -18.32
C ARG A 109 -0.15 -2.38 -17.02
N VAL A 110 0.73 -1.76 -16.24
CA VAL A 110 0.87 -2.00 -14.81
C VAL A 110 0.09 -0.90 -14.09
N ALA A 111 -0.79 -1.27 -13.17
CA ALA A 111 -1.62 -0.31 -12.46
C ALA A 111 -1.56 -0.56 -10.95
N PHE A 112 -1.61 0.49 -10.14
CA PHE A 112 -1.61 0.41 -8.69
C PHE A 112 -2.71 1.29 -8.09
N CYS A 113 -3.43 0.79 -7.09
CA CYS A 113 -4.30 1.61 -6.25
C CYS A 113 -4.07 1.32 -4.77
N SER A 114 -4.12 2.37 -3.95
CA SER A 114 -3.99 2.24 -2.49
C SER A 114 -5.18 1.48 -1.90
N GLN A 115 -4.99 0.88 -0.72
CA GLN A 115 -6.11 0.27 0.01
C GLN A 115 -7.23 1.28 0.27
N ARG A 116 -6.86 2.53 0.57
CA ARG A 116 -7.80 3.63 0.80
C ARG A 116 -8.65 3.93 -0.42
N SER A 117 -8.08 3.89 -1.64
CA SER A 117 -8.84 4.07 -2.89
C SER A 117 -9.90 3.01 -3.13
N VAL A 118 -9.69 1.80 -2.61
CA VAL A 118 -10.69 0.74 -2.76
C VAL A 118 -11.78 0.86 -1.69
N THR A 119 -11.42 1.22 -0.44
CA THR A 119 -12.35 1.36 0.70
C THR A 119 -13.13 2.65 0.71
N SER A 120 -12.59 3.71 0.10
CA SER A 120 -13.28 4.98 -0.08
C SER A 120 -14.32 4.79 -1.16
N GLY A 121 -15.51 4.31 -0.78
CA GLY A 121 -16.69 4.53 -1.60
C GLY A 121 -16.80 6.04 -1.85
N PHE A 122 -17.12 6.44 -3.07
CA PHE A 122 -17.30 7.86 -3.43
C PHE A 122 -18.36 8.48 -2.51
N HIS A 123 -17.93 9.06 -1.39
CA HIS A 123 -18.79 9.69 -0.38
C HIS A 123 -18.81 11.19 -0.62
N GLY A 124 -19.26 11.63 -1.80
CA GLY A 124 -19.70 13.01 -2.09
C GLY A 124 -18.82 14.17 -1.57
N GLY A 125 -17.55 13.93 -1.29
CA GLY A 125 -16.62 14.83 -0.63
C GLY A 125 -15.35 14.98 -1.44
N LEU A 126 -14.62 16.06 -1.19
CA LEU A 126 -13.38 16.40 -1.89
C LEU A 126 -12.44 15.17 -1.94
N PRO A 127 -11.77 14.90 -3.08
CA PRO A 127 -10.80 13.82 -3.19
C PRO A 127 -9.76 14.01 -2.09
N ILE A 128 -9.79 13.14 -1.08
CA ILE A 128 -8.75 13.15 -0.07
C ILE A 128 -7.50 12.65 -0.80
N GLU A 129 -6.40 13.37 -0.62
CA GLU A 129 -5.06 13.16 -1.19
C GLU A 129 -4.47 11.73 -1.02
N THR A 130 -5.24 10.83 -0.38
CA THR A 130 -4.93 9.42 -0.12
C THR A 130 -5.36 8.47 -1.24
N ASP A 131 -6.03 8.96 -2.29
CA ASP A 131 -6.40 8.17 -3.46
C ASP A 131 -5.27 8.05 -4.48
N ARG A 132 -4.17 7.42 -4.05
CA ARG A 132 -3.01 7.21 -4.91
C ARG A 132 -3.29 6.07 -5.89
N LYS A 133 -3.60 6.47 -7.13
CA LYS A 133 -3.71 5.60 -8.31
C LYS A 133 -2.55 5.87 -9.25
N ILE A 134 -1.98 4.81 -9.81
CA ILE A 134 -0.88 4.86 -10.79
C ILE A 134 -1.22 3.95 -11.95
N GLU A 135 -0.92 4.41 -13.16
CA GLU A 135 -1.07 3.64 -14.40
C GLU A 135 0.17 3.82 -15.26
N ILE A 136 0.88 2.72 -15.52
CA ILE A 136 2.12 2.67 -16.29
C ILE A 136 1.86 1.78 -17.51
N PRO A 137 1.68 2.36 -18.71
CA PRO A 137 1.53 1.56 -19.92
C PRO A 137 2.74 0.66 -20.15
N ILE A 138 2.54 -0.59 -20.57
CA ILE A 138 3.64 -1.56 -20.77
C ILE A 138 4.65 -1.04 -21.79
N TRP A 139 4.19 -0.33 -22.82
CA TRP A 139 5.07 0.26 -23.84
C TRP A 139 5.99 1.36 -23.30
N ASN A 140 5.63 2.00 -22.17
CA ASN A 140 6.43 3.04 -21.53
C ASN A 140 7.48 2.46 -20.55
N ILE A 141 7.45 1.14 -20.29
CA ILE A 141 8.42 0.51 -19.38
C ILE A 141 9.75 0.31 -20.11
N ARG A 142 10.77 1.02 -19.64
CA ARG A 142 12.14 0.92 -20.15
C ARG A 142 12.86 -0.27 -19.55
N GLU A 143 12.85 -0.36 -18.22
CA GLU A 143 13.58 -1.37 -17.47
C GLU A 143 12.85 -1.75 -16.19
N THR A 144 13.08 -2.98 -15.74
CA THR A 144 12.61 -3.47 -14.45
C THR A 144 13.77 -4.09 -13.70
N SER A 145 14.17 -3.53 -12.56
CA SER A 145 15.34 -3.99 -11.82
C SER A 145 14.96 -4.66 -10.49
N LEU A 146 15.86 -5.53 -10.03
CA LEU A 146 15.90 -6.11 -8.70
C LEU A 146 16.97 -5.33 -7.94
N ASN A 147 16.59 -4.52 -6.94
CA ASN A 147 17.58 -3.66 -6.28
C ASN A 147 18.48 -4.44 -5.30
N ASP A 148 17.98 -5.54 -4.72
CA ASP A 148 18.70 -6.33 -3.71
C ASP A 148 18.19 -7.79 -3.72
N PRO A 149 19.08 -8.81 -3.77
CA PRO A 149 18.68 -10.22 -3.60
C PRO A 149 17.95 -10.52 -2.29
N GLN A 150 18.21 -9.73 -1.23
CA GLN A 150 17.57 -9.86 0.08
C GLN A 150 16.28 -9.04 0.19
N GLN A 151 16.19 -7.89 -0.50
CA GLN A 151 14.98 -7.09 -0.53
C GLN A 151 14.20 -7.35 -1.83
N LYS A 152 13.12 -8.12 -1.71
CA LYS A 152 12.18 -8.44 -2.78
C LYS A 152 11.38 -7.22 -3.24
N ASN A 153 12.09 -6.25 -3.81
CA ASN A 153 11.59 -5.00 -4.34
C ASN A 153 11.51 -5.09 -5.87
N MET A 154 10.47 -4.51 -6.43
CA MET A 154 10.27 -4.42 -7.88
C MET A 154 10.35 -2.95 -8.25
N ILE A 155 11.35 -2.60 -9.04
CA ILE A 155 11.51 -1.24 -9.55
C ILE A 155 11.10 -1.24 -11.02
N ILE A 156 10.28 -0.26 -11.39
CA ILE A 156 9.86 -0.01 -12.77
C ILE A 156 10.40 1.37 -13.15
N LEU A 157 11.31 1.39 -14.12
CA LEU A 157 11.83 2.61 -14.73
C LEU A 157 11.11 2.82 -16.05
N THR A 158 10.46 3.98 -16.19
CA THR A 158 9.76 4.37 -17.43
C THR A 158 10.66 5.14 -18.38
N THR A 159 10.21 5.32 -19.62
CA THR A 159 10.98 5.99 -20.68
C THR A 159 11.18 7.49 -20.39
N ASP A 160 10.27 8.09 -19.62
CA ASP A 160 10.37 9.46 -19.11
C ASP A 160 11.28 9.59 -17.87
N ASN A 161 11.98 8.52 -17.48
CA ASN A 161 12.85 8.40 -16.31
C ASN A 161 12.12 8.51 -14.95
N SER A 162 10.80 8.29 -14.92
CA SER A 162 10.10 8.10 -13.66
C SER A 162 10.42 6.72 -13.06
N GLU A 163 10.62 6.68 -11.74
CA GLU A 163 10.93 5.46 -11.01
C GLU A 163 9.78 5.10 -10.06
N PHE A 164 9.29 3.85 -10.17
CA PHE A 164 8.25 3.32 -9.29
C PHE A 164 8.78 2.09 -8.56
N GLN A 165 8.94 2.21 -7.24
CA GLN A 165 9.41 1.13 -6.39
C GLN A 165 8.25 0.50 -5.63
N PHE A 166 8.03 -0.79 -5.87
CA PHE A 166 7.07 -1.61 -5.15
C PHE A 166 7.79 -2.60 -4.23
N MET A 167 7.24 -2.80 -3.04
CA MET A 167 7.85 -3.57 -1.95
C MET A 167 6.80 -4.45 -1.25
N ASP A 168 7.21 -5.27 -0.28
CA ASP A 168 6.31 -6.03 0.60
C ASP A 168 5.29 -6.91 -0.12
N PHE A 169 5.72 -7.53 -1.22
CA PHE A 169 4.85 -8.41 -1.98
C PHE A 169 4.53 -9.69 -1.23
N LEU A 170 3.24 -10.02 -1.10
CA LEU A 170 2.82 -11.32 -0.57
C LEU A 170 3.32 -12.50 -1.43
N ARG A 171 3.44 -12.30 -2.75
CA ARG A 171 3.94 -13.31 -3.71
C ARG A 171 4.81 -12.65 -4.77
N TYR A 172 5.98 -12.17 -4.34
CA TYR A 172 6.93 -11.44 -5.17
C TYR A 172 7.26 -12.15 -6.50
N ASP A 173 7.77 -13.38 -6.43
CA ASP A 173 8.30 -14.10 -7.58
C ASP A 173 7.24 -14.26 -8.68
N LYS A 174 5.99 -14.51 -8.26
CA LYS A 174 4.85 -14.60 -9.19
C LYS A 174 4.48 -13.25 -9.77
N ALA A 175 4.55 -12.16 -9.01
CA ALA A 175 4.29 -10.82 -9.54
C ALA A 175 5.34 -10.45 -10.59
N TYR A 176 6.62 -10.65 -10.28
CA TYR A 176 7.73 -10.34 -11.18
C TYR A 176 7.69 -11.18 -12.46
N GLN A 177 7.45 -12.49 -12.36
CA GLN A 177 7.28 -13.36 -13.54
C GLN A 177 6.16 -12.89 -14.47
N ASN A 178 5.03 -12.44 -13.91
CA ASN A 178 3.91 -11.93 -14.70
C ASN A 178 4.25 -10.59 -15.37
N LEU A 179 4.97 -9.70 -14.68
CA LEU A 179 5.44 -8.43 -15.26
C LEU A 179 6.37 -8.69 -16.44
N GLN A 180 7.38 -9.53 -16.25
CA GLN A 180 8.31 -9.92 -17.31
C GLN A 180 7.59 -10.53 -18.51
N ALA A 181 6.59 -11.39 -18.26
CA ALA A 181 5.79 -11.99 -19.32
C ALA A 181 4.96 -10.95 -20.09
N ALA A 182 4.38 -9.96 -19.39
CA ALA A 182 3.63 -8.88 -20.02
C ALA A 182 4.53 -8.02 -20.92
N ILE A 183 5.70 -7.62 -20.41
CA ILE A 183 6.69 -6.83 -21.18
C ILE A 183 7.17 -7.61 -22.41
N ARG A 184 7.50 -8.89 -22.26
CA ARG A 184 7.93 -9.74 -23.39
C ARG A 184 6.85 -9.85 -24.47
N LYS A 185 5.59 -10.09 -24.07
CA LYS A 185 4.46 -10.17 -25.01
C LYS A 185 4.21 -8.87 -25.75
N ALA A 186 4.30 -7.73 -25.06
CA ALA A 186 4.13 -6.42 -25.69
C ALA A 186 5.26 -6.12 -26.71
N LYS A 187 6.48 -6.59 -26.44
CA LYS A 187 7.62 -6.46 -27.37
C LYS A 187 7.51 -7.40 -28.58
N SER A 188 6.89 -8.58 -28.45
CA SER A 188 6.75 -9.55 -29.54
C SER A 188 5.53 -9.32 -30.44
N SER A 189 4.61 -8.43 -30.04
CA SER A 189 3.40 -8.12 -30.81
C SER A 189 3.57 -6.88 -31.72
N LYS A 190 4.81 -6.40 -31.87
CA LYS A 190 5.21 -5.28 -32.72
C LYS A 190 5.85 -5.78 -34.00
#